data_AF-A0A8J4U4Z9-F1
#
_entry.id   AF-A0A8J4U4Z9-F1
#
_cell.length_a   1.000
_cell.length_b   1.000
_cell.length_c   1.000
_cell.angle_alpha   90.00
_cell.angle_beta   90.00
_cell.angle_gamma   90.00
#
_symmetry.space_group_name_H-M   'P 1'
#
loop_
_entity.id
_entity.type
_entity.pdbx_description
1 polymer ?
#
loop_
_entity_poly.entity_id
_entity_poly.type
_entity_poly.pdbx_seq_one_letter_code
_entity_poly.pdbx_strand_id
1 'polypeptide(L)' 'VCGQQAFRTEPRNVTVRAGATALLKCEVLRASGTVQWVKDGLLLGPHRSLPGHPRYTMTGDENR' A
#
# COMPACT_ATOMS: atom_id res chain seq x y z
N VAL A 1 23.61 -12.31 -7.23
CA VAL A 1 23.20 -11.10 -6.48
C VAL A 1 21.70 -11.17 -6.27
N CYS A 2 21.22 -11.23 -5.02
CA CYS A 2 19.79 -11.09 -4.75
C CYS A 2 19.38 -9.67 -5.16
N GLY A 3 18.37 -9.53 -6.05
CA GLY A 3 18.04 -8.24 -6.65
C GLY A 3 17.40 -7.29 -5.65
N GLN A 4 17.81 -6.01 -5.68
CA GLN A 4 17.24 -4.97 -4.82
C GLN A 4 15.72 -4.86 -5.03
N GLN A 5 14.97 -4.73 -3.93
CA GLN A 5 13.54 -4.46 -3.98
C GLN A 5 13.28 -3.14 -4.72
N ALA A 6 12.24 -3.09 -5.54
CA ALA A 6 11.92 -1.92 -6.33
C ALA A 6 10.43 -1.79 -6.53
N PHE A 7 9.91 -0.58 -6.66
CA PHE A 7 8.53 -0.40 -7.07
C PHE A 7 8.37 -0.82 -8.53
N ARG A 8 7.46 -1.77 -8.79
CA ARG A 8 6.94 -2.03 -10.13
C ARG A 8 5.91 -0.99 -10.51
N THR A 9 5.09 -0.58 -9.54
CA THR A 9 4.02 0.39 -9.71
C THR A 9 3.95 1.23 -8.45
N GLU A 10 4.16 2.52 -8.61
CA GLU A 10 4.02 3.49 -7.55
C GLU A 10 2.59 4.04 -7.51
N PRO A 11 2.08 4.40 -6.31
CA PRO A 11 0.80 5.06 -6.18
C PRO A 11 0.80 6.39 -6.93
N ARG A 12 -0.35 6.70 -7.55
CA ARG A 12 -0.58 7.94 -8.26
C ARG A 12 -1.72 8.71 -7.62
N ASN A 13 -1.77 10.00 -7.91
CA ASN A 13 -2.88 10.84 -7.47
C ASN A 13 -4.19 10.35 -8.10
N VAL A 14 -5.20 10.18 -7.25
CA VAL A 14 -6.57 9.81 -7.66
C VAL A 14 -7.54 10.83 -7.08
N THR A 15 -8.58 11.14 -7.85
CA THR A 15 -9.70 11.99 -7.39
C THR A 15 -10.96 11.14 -7.38
N VAL A 16 -11.63 11.12 -6.24
CA VAL A 16 -12.89 10.39 -6.07
C VAL A 16 -13.97 11.30 -5.52
N ARG A 17 -15.22 10.94 -5.75
CA ARG A 17 -16.37 11.64 -5.15
C ARG A 17 -16.47 11.31 -3.65
N ALA A 18 -17.06 12.22 -2.88
CA ALA A 18 -17.34 11.96 -1.47
C ALA A 18 -18.21 10.70 -1.31
N GLY A 19 -17.86 9.84 -0.35
CA GLY A 19 -18.53 8.56 -0.11
C GLY A 19 -18.08 7.41 -1.02
N ALA A 20 -17.32 7.67 -2.09
CA ALA A 20 -16.75 6.62 -2.93
C ALA A 20 -15.44 6.06 -2.38
N THR A 21 -15.05 4.88 -2.85
CA THR A 21 -13.79 4.23 -2.50
C THR A 21 -12.65 4.73 -3.38
N ALA A 22 -11.56 5.19 -2.77
CA ALA A 22 -10.30 5.45 -3.45
C ALA A 22 -9.41 4.20 -3.41
N LEU A 23 -8.84 3.82 -4.55
CA LEU A 23 -7.89 2.72 -4.65
C LEU A 23 -6.52 3.25 -5.08
N LEU A 24 -5.54 3.16 -4.18
CA LEU A 24 -4.14 3.48 -4.46
C LEU A 24 -3.41 2.16 -4.77
N LYS A 25 -2.95 2.02 -6.02
CA LYS A 25 -2.22 0.82 -6.46
C LYS A 25 -0.74 0.95 -6.12
N CYS A 26 -0.17 -0.11 -5.57
CA CYS A 26 1.25 -0.24 -5.31
C CYS A 26 1.65 -1.70 -5.59
N GLU A 27 2.78 -1.89 -6.28
CA GLU A 27 3.36 -3.22 -6.50
C GLU A 27 4.87 -3.13 -6.32
N VAL A 28 5.44 -4.07 -5.56
CA VAL A 28 6.87 -4.13 -5.22
C VAL A 28 7.46 -5.39 -5.82
N LEU A 29 8.44 -5.23 -6.71
CA LEU A 29 9.25 -6.35 -7.20
C LEU A 29 10.26 -6.77 -6.15
N ARG A 30 10.44 -8.08 -6.00
CA ARG A 30 11.44 -8.67 -5.10
C ARG A 30 11.31 -8.10 -3.69
N ALA A 31 10.06 -8.05 -3.20
CA ALA A 31 9.78 -7.61 -1.83
C ALA A 31 10.59 -8.47 -0.85
N SER A 32 11.48 -7.84 -0.11
CA SER A 32 12.41 -8.50 0.83
C SER A 32 12.11 -8.13 2.29
N GLY A 33 11.08 -7.33 2.53
CA GLY A 33 10.71 -6.82 3.85
C GLY A 33 9.27 -6.33 3.89
N THR A 34 8.89 -5.76 5.02
CA THR A 34 7.53 -5.29 5.28
C THR A 34 7.18 -4.08 4.42
N VAL A 35 6.05 -4.15 3.72
CA VAL A 35 5.49 -3.02 2.97
C VAL A 35 4.41 -2.34 3.81
N GLN A 36 4.45 -1.01 3.90
CA GLN A 36 3.51 -0.22 4.70
C GLN A 36 3.05 1.02 3.93
N TRP A 37 1.81 1.43 4.18
CA TRP A 37 1.31 2.73 3.72
C TRP A 37 1.64 3.82 4.73
N VAL A 38 1.98 5.01 4.20
CA VAL A 38 2.15 6.23 4.97
C VAL A 38 1.10 7.24 4.51
N LYS A 39 0.47 7.92 5.45
CA LYS A 39 -0.40 9.06 5.17
C LYS A 39 0.04 10.25 6.00
N ASP A 40 0.37 11.36 5.35
CA ASP A 40 0.76 12.63 6.01
C ASP A 40 1.89 12.45 7.05
N GLY A 41 2.87 11.59 6.75
CA GLY A 41 3.98 11.27 7.66
C GLY A 41 3.68 10.22 8.74
N LEU A 42 2.44 9.72 8.83
CA LEU A 42 2.06 8.66 9.77
C LEU A 42 2.10 7.28 9.10
N LEU A 43 2.83 6.35 9.73
CA LEU A 43 2.81 4.94 9.37
C LEU A 43 1.49 4.30 9.81
N LEU A 44 0.74 3.72 8.86
CA LEU A 44 -0.55 3.06 9.17
C LEU A 44 -0.39 1.64 9.74
N GLY A 45 0.84 1.13 9.73
CA GLY A 45 1.17 -0.20 10.26
C GLY A 45 1.30 -1.29 9.19
N PRO A 46 1.76 -2.48 9.59
CA PRO A 46 2.09 -3.58 8.67
C PRO A 46 0.91 -4.51 8.39
N HIS A 47 -0.14 -4.44 9.21
CA HIS A 47 -1.30 -5.31 9.08
C HIS A 47 -2.22 -4.85 7.96
N ARG A 48 -2.66 -5.78 7.12
CA ARG A 48 -3.54 -5.49 5.98
C ARG A 48 -4.89 -4.90 6.37
N SER A 49 -5.38 -5.22 7.57
CA SER A 49 -6.62 -4.66 8.11
C SER A 49 -6.48 -3.22 8.64
N LEU A 50 -5.24 -2.72 8.79
CA LEU A 50 -4.92 -1.40 9.34
C LEU A 50 -5.72 -1.05 10.61
N PRO A 51 -5.48 -1.75 11.74
CA PRO A 51 -6.19 -1.52 12.99
C PRO A 51 -6.17 -0.04 13.41
N GLY A 52 -7.30 0.47 13.88
CA GLY A 52 -7.47 1.90 14.19
C GLY A 52 -7.87 2.78 13.00
N HIS A 53 -7.87 2.22 11.78
CA HIS A 53 -8.28 2.91 10.56
C HIS A 53 -9.44 2.17 9.86
N PRO A 54 -10.68 2.26 10.38
CA PRO A 54 -11.80 1.43 9.93
C PRO A 54 -12.22 1.62 8.45
N ARG A 55 -11.74 2.67 7.79
CA ARG A 55 -12.02 2.94 6.36
C ARG A 55 -10.88 2.52 5.43
N TYR A 56 -9.76 2.03 5.95
CA TYR A 56 -8.59 1.68 5.15
C TYR A 56 -8.32 0.18 5.24
N THR A 57 -7.97 -0.43 4.10
CA THR A 57 -7.55 -1.82 4.01
C THR A 57 -6.51 -1.96 2.90
N MET A 58 -5.50 -2.78 3.13
CA MET A 58 -4.50 -3.15 2.14
C MET A 58 -4.93 -4.43 1.42
N THR A 59 -5.43 -4.28 0.20
CA THR A 59 -5.87 -5.39 -0.66
C THR A 59 -4.78 -5.84 -1.62
N GLY A 60 -4.86 -7.07 -2.14
CA GLY A 60 -3.93 -7.65 -3.12
C GLY A 60 -2.99 -8.70 -2.52
N ASP A 61 -2.23 -9.40 -3.35
CA ASP A 61 -1.37 -10.51 -2.93
C ASP A 61 0.07 -10.04 -2.67
N GLU A 62 0.68 -10.45 -1.55
CA GLU A 62 2.12 -10.23 -1.25
C GLU A 62 3.06 -11.24 -1.91
N ASN A 63 2.53 -12.37 -2.38
CA ASN A 63 3.33 -13.49 -2.89
C ASN A 63 3.50 -13.47 -4.42
N ARG A 64 3.37 -12.31 -5.06
CA ARG A 64 3.41 -12.18 -6.52
C ARG A 64 4.69 -11.55 -7.04
#